data_AF-A0A285P369-F1
#
_entry.id   AF-A0A285P369-F1
#
_cell.length_a   1.000
_cell.length_b   1.000
_cell.length_c   1.000
_cell.angle_alpha   90.00
_cell.angle_beta   90.00
_cell.angle_gamma   90.00
#
_symmetry.space_group_name_H-M   'P 1'
#
loop_
_entity.id
_entity.type
_entity.pdbx_description
1 polymer ?
#
loop_
_entity_poly.entity_id
_entity_poly.type
_entity_poly.pdbx_seq_one_letter_code
_entity_poly.pdbx_strand_id
1 'polypeptide(L)'
;MIWGKEEEERFYPEKLLWLVDNPHPHWIETVRDNLKMDFKETGFRQFTTLHSKYIITDAMLMFGLQFAHLKDKLLEALNPVRLMVKVKPGSFLGMSHHFLGAPFEVECDEVLREFLLSARRFLEEGGFGLDVLVISHNPYIEDLLMSNLERIRGLKYRFYSAGGGV
;
A
#
# COMPACT_ATOMS: atom_id res chain seq x y z
N MET A 1 2.67 -8.92 2.74
CA MET A 1 2.37 -7.96 3.83
C MET A 1 0.99 -8.26 4.37
N ILE A 2 0.86 -8.44 5.67
CA ILE A 2 -0.40 -8.73 6.35
C ILE A 2 -0.65 -7.61 7.35
N TRP A 3 -1.84 -7.03 7.34
CA TRP A 3 -2.26 -6.00 8.30
C TRP A 3 -3.28 -6.60 9.24
N GLY A 4 -3.18 -6.27 10.52
CA GLY A 4 -4.05 -6.84 11.54
C GLY A 4 -3.82 -6.23 12.90
N LYS A 5 -4.30 -6.93 13.93
CA LYS A 5 -4.06 -6.58 15.33
C LYS A 5 -3.29 -7.69 16.00
N GLU A 6 -2.26 -7.32 16.73
CA GLU A 6 -1.54 -8.19 17.63
C GLU A 6 -2.10 -8.03 19.05
N GLU A 7 -2.68 -9.11 19.57
CA GLU A 7 -3.14 -9.19 20.96
C GLU A 7 -2.42 -10.35 21.62
N GLU A 8 -1.71 -10.05 22.71
CA GLU A 8 -0.83 -10.99 23.41
C GLU A 8 0.26 -11.56 22.49
N GLU A 9 0.10 -12.82 22.04
CA GLU A 9 1.01 -13.54 21.14
C GLU A 9 0.31 -13.99 19.85
N ARG A 10 -0.92 -13.50 19.60
CA ARG A 10 -1.70 -13.88 18.43
C ARG A 10 -1.90 -12.69 17.50
N PHE A 11 -1.68 -12.95 16.21
CA PHE A 11 -1.93 -11.97 15.16
C PHE A 11 -3.27 -12.28 14.47
N TYR A 12 -4.18 -11.31 14.47
CA TYR A 12 -5.49 -11.40 13.85
C TYR A 12 -5.49 -10.62 12.53
N PRO A 13 -5.38 -11.29 11.37
CA PRO A 13 -5.25 -10.62 10.09
C PRO A 13 -6.57 -9.98 9.65
N GLU A 14 -6.53 -8.71 9.28
CA GLU A 14 -7.63 -7.98 8.64
C GLU A 14 -7.46 -7.89 7.11
N LYS A 15 -6.23 -7.71 6.61
CA LYS A 15 -5.93 -7.65 5.18
C LYS A 15 -4.65 -8.39 4.81
N LEU A 16 -4.66 -9.05 3.65
CA LEU A 16 -3.48 -9.66 3.04
C LEU A 16 -3.17 -8.97 1.71
N LEU A 17 -1.92 -8.52 1.60
CA LEU A 17 -1.38 -7.81 0.45
C LEU A 17 -0.10 -8.46 -0.05
N TRP A 18 -0.03 -8.72 -1.35
CA TRP A 18 1.08 -9.37 -2.01
C TRP A 18 1.77 -8.36 -2.91
N LEU A 19 3.09 -8.22 -2.77
CA LEU A 19 3.91 -7.55 -3.76
C LEU A 19 4.47 -8.65 -4.67
N VAL A 20 4.03 -8.68 -5.92
CA VAL A 20 4.46 -9.65 -6.93
C VAL A 20 5.32 -8.96 -7.99
N ASP A 21 6.18 -9.71 -8.67
CA ASP A 21 7.14 -9.22 -9.66
C ASP A 21 6.63 -9.29 -11.11
N ASN A 22 5.82 -10.31 -11.45
CA ASN A 22 5.34 -10.60 -12.79
C ASN A 22 3.84 -10.32 -12.95
N PRO A 23 3.36 -9.85 -14.13
CA PRO A 23 4.12 -9.53 -15.35
C PRO A 23 4.94 -8.21 -15.23
N HIS A 24 4.69 -7.43 -14.19
CA HIS A 24 5.45 -6.27 -13.75
C HIS A 24 5.21 -6.08 -12.24
N PRO A 25 6.03 -5.34 -11.49
CA PRO A 25 5.83 -5.31 -10.05
C PRO A 25 4.55 -4.57 -9.64
N HIS A 26 3.72 -5.18 -8.80
CA HIS A 26 2.45 -4.61 -8.36
C HIS A 26 1.92 -5.22 -7.04
N TRP A 27 0.97 -4.52 -6.42
CA TRP A 27 0.28 -4.98 -5.23
C TRP A 27 -1.04 -5.68 -5.57
N ILE A 28 -1.27 -6.84 -4.95
CA ILE A 28 -2.52 -7.61 -5.03
C ILE A 28 -3.12 -7.70 -3.63
N GLU A 29 -4.41 -7.35 -3.51
CA GLU A 29 -5.21 -7.59 -2.30
C GLU A 29 -5.99 -8.91 -2.43
N THR A 30 -5.85 -9.77 -1.43
CA THR A 30 -6.57 -11.05 -1.37
C THR A 30 -7.46 -11.10 -0.13
N VAL A 31 -8.72 -11.49 -0.32
CA VAL A 31 -9.68 -11.73 0.77
C VAL A 31 -9.81 -13.23 1.00
N ARG A 32 -9.91 -13.65 2.27
CA ARG A 32 -10.19 -15.05 2.62
C ARG A 32 -11.62 -15.39 2.22
N ASP A 33 -11.78 -16.18 1.15
CA ASP A 33 -13.06 -16.84 0.85
C ASP A 33 -13.21 -18.02 1.81
N ASN A 34 -14.23 -18.01 2.67
CA ASN A 34 -14.38 -19.01 3.74
C ASN A 34 -14.79 -20.41 3.21
N LEU A 35 -15.05 -20.57 1.92
CA LEU A 35 -15.58 -21.81 1.32
C LEU A 35 -14.57 -22.59 0.45
N LYS A 36 -13.54 -21.91 -0.05
CA LYS A 36 -12.41 -22.51 -0.76
C LYS A 36 -11.21 -21.71 -0.32
N MET A 37 -10.08 -22.35 0.00
CA MET A 37 -8.82 -21.64 0.26
C MET A 37 -8.25 -21.02 -1.03
N ASP A 38 -9.12 -20.36 -1.81
CA ASP A 38 -8.84 -19.70 -3.06
C ASP A 38 -8.77 -18.20 -2.74
N PHE A 39 -7.59 -17.63 -2.93
CA PHE A 39 -7.41 -16.20 -2.87
C PHE A 39 -7.94 -15.60 -4.18
N LYS A 40 -9.09 -14.92 -4.11
CA LYS A 40 -9.58 -14.12 -5.24
C LYS A 40 -8.84 -12.79 -5.25
N GLU A 41 -8.23 -12.44 -6.37
CA GLU A 41 -7.73 -11.10 -6.63
C GLU A 41 -8.93 -10.15 -6.67
N THR A 42 -8.99 -9.22 -5.70
CA THR A 42 -10.11 -8.27 -5.56
C THR A 42 -9.72 -6.85 -5.94
N GLY A 43 -8.44 -6.62 -6.24
CA GLY A 43 -7.93 -5.33 -6.65
C GLY A 43 -6.54 -5.44 -7.27
N PHE A 44 -6.49 -5.23 -8.58
CA PHE A 44 -5.24 -4.99 -9.30
C PHE A 44 -4.88 -3.50 -9.20
N ARG A 45 -3.70 -3.18 -8.65
CA ARG A 45 -3.14 -1.82 -8.73
C ARG A 45 -1.65 -1.84 -9.01
N GLN A 46 -1.33 -1.62 -10.28
CA GLN A 46 0.02 -1.40 -10.76
C GLN A 46 0.53 -0.08 -10.20
N PHE A 47 1.54 -0.08 -9.33
CA PHE A 47 2.10 1.17 -8.81
C PHE A 47 3.60 1.20 -8.60
N THR A 48 4.28 0.07 -8.77
CA THR A 48 5.60 -0.05 -8.15
C THR A 48 6.63 -0.32 -9.21
N THR A 49 7.44 0.69 -9.50
CA THR A 49 8.85 0.38 -9.70
C THR A 49 9.33 -0.21 -8.37
N LEU A 50 9.98 -1.38 -8.39
CA LEU A 50 10.62 -1.94 -7.17
C LEU A 50 11.73 -1.01 -6.65
N HIS A 51 12.05 0.06 -7.39
CA HIS A 51 12.98 1.11 -7.02
C HIS A 51 12.31 2.27 -6.25
N SER A 52 10.98 2.32 -6.18
CA SER A 52 10.30 3.36 -5.41
C SER A 52 10.62 3.22 -3.93
N LYS A 53 11.22 4.27 -3.37
CA LYS A 53 11.46 4.35 -1.94
C LYS A 53 10.19 4.46 -1.10
N TYR A 54 9.00 4.56 -1.68
CA TYR A 54 7.72 4.69 -0.97
C TYR A 54 6.80 3.48 -1.16
N ILE A 55 7.34 2.34 -1.58
CA ILE A 55 6.57 1.14 -1.94
C ILE A 55 5.57 0.68 -0.87
N ILE A 56 5.90 0.76 0.42
CA ILE A 56 4.96 0.42 1.52
C ILE A 56 4.00 1.57 1.80
N THR A 57 4.52 2.80 1.89
CA THR A 57 3.71 4.01 2.13
C THR A 57 2.59 4.11 1.10
N ASP A 58 2.91 3.88 -0.18
CA ASP A 58 1.95 3.89 -1.27
C ASP A 58 0.92 2.75 -1.14
N ALA A 59 1.34 1.55 -0.75
CA ALA A 59 0.42 0.45 -0.46
C ALA A 59 -0.58 0.80 0.65
N MET A 60 -0.12 1.43 1.73
CA MET A 60 -0.96 1.89 2.83
C MET A 60 -1.92 3.01 2.42
N LEU A 61 -1.46 4.00 1.63
CA LEU A 61 -2.33 5.04 1.06
C LEU A 61 -3.43 4.44 0.16
N MET A 62 -3.10 3.38 -0.58
CA MET A 62 -4.02 2.74 -1.53
C MET A 62 -5.07 1.84 -0.88
N PHE A 63 -4.63 0.94 -0.01
CA PHE A 63 -5.45 -0.18 0.47
C PHE A 63 -5.86 0.00 1.94
N GLY A 64 -5.19 0.91 2.64
CA GLY A 64 -5.27 1.07 4.09
C GLY A 64 -5.70 2.46 4.55
N LEU A 65 -6.18 3.33 3.66
CA LEU A 65 -6.53 4.70 4.02
C LEU A 65 -7.54 4.78 5.20
N GLN A 66 -8.44 3.80 5.30
CA GLN A 66 -9.38 3.67 6.42
C GLN A 66 -8.72 3.40 7.78
N PHE A 67 -7.49 2.90 7.80
CA PHE A 67 -6.73 2.58 9.00
C PHE A 67 -5.69 3.66 9.36
N ALA A 68 -5.50 4.68 8.52
CA ALA A 68 -4.58 5.77 8.81
C ALA A 68 -5.14 6.69 9.91
N HIS A 69 -4.28 7.10 10.85
CA HIS A 69 -4.73 7.97 11.96
C HIS A 69 -5.16 9.36 11.49
N LEU A 70 -4.50 9.91 10.47
CA LEU A 70 -4.81 11.21 9.88
C LEU A 70 -5.66 11.10 8.61
N LYS A 71 -6.64 10.18 8.60
CA LYS A 71 -7.48 9.87 7.43
C LYS A 71 -8.06 11.11 6.75
N ASP A 72 -8.61 12.05 7.50
CA ASP A 72 -9.27 13.24 6.90
C ASP A 72 -8.27 14.14 6.17
N LYS A 73 -7.11 14.41 6.78
CA LYS A 73 -6.02 15.16 6.13
C LYS A 73 -5.47 14.45 4.90
N LEU A 74 -5.37 13.12 4.96
CA LEU A 74 -4.95 12.31 3.82
C LEU A 74 -5.97 12.37 2.68
N LEU A 75 -7.26 12.31 2.98
CA LEU A 75 -8.32 12.45 1.99
C LEU A 75 -8.28 13.82 1.32
N GLU A 76 -8.05 14.89 2.08
CA GLU A 76 -7.88 16.25 1.54
C GLU A 76 -6.65 16.34 0.62
N ALA A 77 -5.50 15.83 1.05
CA ALA A 77 -4.27 15.84 0.28
C ALA A 77 -4.38 15.02 -1.02
N LEU A 78 -5.10 13.91 -0.99
CA LEU A 78 -5.34 13.05 -2.15
C LEU A 78 -6.49 13.56 -3.03
N ASN A 79 -7.29 14.53 -2.58
CA ASN A 79 -8.48 14.98 -3.31
C ASN A 79 -8.14 15.63 -4.68
N PRO A 80 -7.10 16.48 -4.82
CA PRO A 80 -6.70 17.02 -6.12
C PRO A 80 -6.25 15.93 -7.10
N VAL A 81 -5.49 14.95 -6.60
CA VAL A 81 -5.09 13.75 -7.36
C VAL A 81 -6.33 12.99 -7.82
N ARG A 82 -7.32 12.80 -6.94
CA ARG A 82 -8.61 12.16 -7.24
C ARG A 82 -9.43 12.89 -8.30
N LEU A 83 -9.46 14.23 -8.25
CA LEU A 83 -10.29 15.04 -9.16
C LEU A 83 -9.71 15.10 -10.58
N MET A 84 -8.38 15.10 -10.72
CA MET A 84 -7.71 15.16 -12.02
C MET A 84 -7.78 13.84 -12.80
N VAL A 85 -7.96 12.70 -12.14
CA VAL A 85 -8.16 11.38 -12.80
C VAL A 85 -9.50 11.28 -13.53
N LYS A 86 -10.48 12.14 -13.22
CA LYS A 86 -11.82 12.12 -13.85
C LYS A 86 -11.86 12.62 -15.30
N VAL A 87 -10.73 12.95 -15.95
CA VAL A 87 -10.72 13.62 -17.27
C VAL A 87 -10.39 12.69 -18.45
N LYS A 88 -10.45 11.35 -18.30
CA LYS A 88 -10.52 10.44 -19.47
C LYS A 88 -11.97 10.01 -19.74
N PRO A 89 -12.63 10.51 -20.81
CA PRO A 89 -13.98 10.12 -21.15
C PRO A 89 -14.01 8.64 -21.58
N GLY A 90 -14.69 7.79 -20.81
CA GLY A 90 -14.87 6.36 -21.13
C GLY A 90 -14.98 5.42 -19.92
N SER A 91 -14.57 5.82 -18.72
CA SER A 91 -14.64 4.97 -17.51
C SER A 91 -15.87 5.28 -16.63
N PHE A 92 -17.04 5.28 -17.24
CA PHE A 92 -18.31 5.35 -16.50
C PHE A 92 -18.77 3.94 -16.16
N LEU A 93 -18.26 3.35 -15.06
CA LEU A 93 -18.96 2.29 -14.30
C LEU A 93 -18.13 1.93 -13.05
N GLY A 94 -18.71 2.21 -11.88
CA GLY A 94 -18.25 1.65 -10.61
C GLY A 94 -17.29 2.53 -9.82
N MET A 95 -17.78 3.09 -8.71
CA MET A 95 -16.95 3.65 -7.66
C MET A 95 -16.05 2.57 -7.07
N SER A 96 -14.75 2.60 -7.37
CA SER A 96 -13.77 1.85 -6.61
C SER A 96 -12.47 2.62 -6.62
N HIS A 97 -12.00 2.95 -5.42
CA HIS A 97 -10.63 3.00 -4.85
C HIS A 97 -9.36 3.02 -5.77
N HIS A 98 -9.41 3.07 -7.09
CA HIS A 98 -8.33 2.94 -8.08
C HIS A 98 -7.53 4.25 -8.31
N PHE A 99 -7.16 4.96 -7.27
CA PHE A 99 -6.63 6.34 -7.39
C PHE A 99 -5.13 6.46 -7.59
N LEU A 100 -4.41 5.37 -7.42
CA LEU A 100 -2.95 5.34 -7.46
C LEU A 100 -2.59 4.17 -8.37
N GLY A 101 -2.66 4.37 -9.70
CA GLY A 101 -2.13 3.46 -10.73
C GLY A 101 -0.89 4.04 -11.45
N ALA A 102 -0.06 3.20 -12.06
CA ALA A 102 1.19 3.52 -12.75
C ALA A 102 1.20 4.63 -13.84
N PRO A 103 0.09 5.13 -14.43
CA PRO A 103 0.18 6.34 -15.26
C PRO A 103 0.68 7.60 -14.50
N PHE A 104 0.72 7.61 -13.17
CA PHE A 104 1.16 8.80 -12.43
C PHE A 104 2.67 9.08 -12.51
N GLU A 105 3.56 8.08 -12.50
CA GLU A 105 5.00 8.36 -12.58
C GLU A 105 5.44 8.85 -13.97
N VAL A 106 4.63 8.60 -15.00
CA VAL A 106 5.00 8.87 -16.41
C VAL A 106 4.39 10.19 -16.93
N GLU A 107 3.32 10.71 -16.31
CA GLU A 107 2.63 11.94 -16.76
C GLU A 107 2.48 13.02 -15.66
N CYS A 108 3.29 13.01 -14.59
CA CYS A 108 3.16 13.99 -13.50
C CYS A 108 3.44 15.45 -13.94
N ASP A 109 2.38 16.26 -13.94
CA ASP A 109 2.43 17.69 -13.61
C ASP A 109 3.07 17.85 -12.21
N GLU A 110 4.02 18.78 -12.06
CA GLU A 110 4.75 19.05 -10.80
C GLU A 110 3.79 19.21 -9.61
N VAL A 111 2.61 19.79 -9.86
CA VAL A 111 1.57 20.01 -8.86
C VAL A 111 1.04 18.70 -8.27
N LEU A 112 0.77 17.68 -9.10
CA LEU A 112 0.24 16.39 -8.62
C LEU A 112 1.26 15.63 -7.78
N ARG A 113 2.55 15.76 -8.14
CA ARG A 113 3.65 15.18 -7.37
C ARG A 113 3.72 15.76 -5.96
N GLU A 114 3.50 17.07 -5.81
CA GLU A 114 3.49 17.72 -4.50
C GLU A 114 2.36 17.21 -3.60
N PHE A 115 1.15 17.03 -4.15
CA PHE A 115 0.02 16.47 -3.40
C PHE A 115 0.29 15.04 -2.94
N LEU A 116 0.85 14.18 -3.81
CA LEU A 116 1.22 12.82 -3.45
C LEU A 116 2.34 12.79 -2.38
N LEU A 117 3.34 13.67 -2.50
CA LEU A 117 4.38 13.81 -1.48
C LEU A 117 3.83 14.34 -0.16
N SER A 118 2.82 15.20 -0.18
CA SER A 118 2.12 15.64 1.04
C SER A 118 1.37 14.50 1.70
N ALA A 119 0.64 13.69 0.92
CA ALA A 119 -0.07 12.53 1.44
C ALA A 119 0.89 11.50 2.07
N ARG A 120 2.02 11.20 1.41
CA ARG A 120 3.07 10.34 1.96
C ARG A 120 3.58 10.85 3.31
N ARG A 121 3.92 12.15 3.38
CA ARG A 121 4.36 12.80 4.63
C ARG A 121 3.31 12.69 5.73
N PHE A 122 2.04 12.97 5.44
CA PHE A 122 0.98 12.85 6.44
C PHE A 122 0.78 11.43 6.95
N LEU A 123 0.95 10.41 6.10
CA LEU A 123 0.89 9.02 6.54
C LEU A 123 2.12 8.65 7.38
N GLU A 124 3.32 9.01 6.93
CA GLU A 124 4.57 8.73 7.63
C GLU A 124 4.62 9.43 9.01
N GLU A 125 4.15 10.67 9.12
CA GLU A 125 4.10 11.41 10.38
C GLU A 125 2.92 11.00 11.28
N GLY A 126 1.78 10.69 10.66
CA GLY A 126 0.53 10.37 11.35
C GLY A 126 0.45 8.92 11.83
N GLY A 127 1.15 8.00 11.18
CA GLY A 127 1.15 6.58 11.49
C GLY A 127 -0.07 5.83 10.94
N PHE A 128 -0.06 4.53 11.23
CA PHE A 128 -1.04 3.56 10.75
C PHE A 128 -1.61 2.75 11.92
N GLY A 129 -2.93 2.57 11.96
CA GLY A 129 -3.63 2.02 13.11
C GLY A 129 -3.66 0.49 13.21
N LEU A 130 -2.98 -0.22 12.30
CA LEU A 130 -2.86 -1.68 12.34
C LEU A 130 -1.39 -2.08 12.47
N ASP A 131 -1.17 -3.23 13.09
CA ASP A 131 0.13 -3.90 13.14
C ASP A 131 0.41 -4.57 11.79
N VAL A 132 1.69 -4.64 11.41
CA VAL A 132 2.10 -5.11 10.09
C VAL A 132 3.04 -6.30 10.19
N LEU A 133 2.66 -7.41 9.56
CA LEU A 133 3.54 -8.53 9.30
C LEU A 133 4.07 -8.44 7.87
N VAL A 134 5.39 -8.38 7.70
CA VAL A 134 6.02 -8.44 6.38
C VAL A 134 6.79 -9.75 6.27
N ILE A 135 6.52 -10.48 5.19
CA ILE A 135 7.23 -11.69 4.80
C ILE A 135 7.82 -11.40 3.43
N SER A 136 9.14 -11.46 3.30
CA SER A 136 9.86 -11.28 2.04
C SER A 136 10.55 -12.57 1.64
N HIS A 137 10.34 -13.00 0.40
CA HIS A 137 11.10 -14.09 -0.23
C HIS A 137 12.19 -13.57 -1.17
N ASN A 138 12.34 -12.24 -1.26
CA ASN A 138 13.31 -11.61 -2.14
C ASN A 138 14.31 -10.80 -1.30
N PRO A 139 15.55 -11.29 -1.13
CA PRO A 139 16.56 -10.61 -0.31
C PRO A 139 16.95 -9.24 -0.86
N TYR A 140 16.80 -9.01 -2.16
CA TYR A 140 17.25 -7.77 -2.81
C TYR A 140 16.40 -6.54 -2.49
N ILE A 141 15.19 -6.73 -1.95
CA ILE A 141 14.28 -5.64 -1.60
C ILE A 141 14.09 -5.47 -0.10
N GLU A 142 14.67 -6.34 0.73
CA GLU A 142 14.38 -6.33 2.18
C GLU A 142 14.79 -5.02 2.84
N ASP A 143 16.00 -4.51 2.55
CA ASP A 143 16.47 -3.21 3.05
C ASP A 143 15.54 -2.07 2.64
N LEU A 144 15.03 -2.11 1.39
CA LEU A 144 14.06 -1.15 0.90
C LEU A 144 12.75 -1.25 1.70
N LEU A 145 12.22 -2.45 1.88
CA LEU A 145 10.98 -2.69 2.62
C LEU A 145 11.12 -2.25 4.09
N MET A 146 12.22 -2.60 4.75
CA MET A 146 12.50 -2.19 6.13
C MET A 146 12.63 -0.67 6.25
N SER A 147 13.42 -0.03 5.39
CA SER A 147 13.55 1.44 5.35
C SER A 147 12.21 2.16 5.14
N ASN A 148 11.26 1.53 4.43
CA ASN A 148 9.93 2.08 4.27
C ASN A 148 9.09 1.93 5.56
N LEU A 149 9.14 0.77 6.22
CA LEU A 149 8.40 0.52 7.46
C LEU A 149 8.87 1.45 8.59
N GLU A 150 10.19 1.65 8.72
CA GLU A 150 10.81 2.50 9.74
C GLU A 150 10.45 3.99 9.59
N ARG A 151 10.10 4.44 8.37
CA ARG A 151 9.67 5.81 8.14
C ARG A 151 8.30 6.13 8.70
N ILE A 152 7.46 5.13 8.93
CA ILE A 152 6.10 5.33 9.38
C ILE A 152 6.10 5.40 10.91
N ARG A 153 5.84 6.59 11.43
CA ARG A 153 5.90 6.88 12.86
C ARG A 153 4.95 6.01 13.64
N GLY A 154 5.49 5.31 14.64
CA GLY A 154 4.71 4.47 15.55
C GLY A 154 4.19 3.19 14.90
N LEU A 155 4.61 2.85 13.68
CA LEU A 155 4.24 1.59 13.05
C LEU A 155 4.84 0.43 13.82
N LYS A 156 3.97 -0.45 14.32
CA LYS A 156 4.39 -1.74 14.88
C LYS A 156 4.45 -2.75 13.75
N TYR A 157 5.61 -3.34 13.53
CA TYR A 157 5.77 -4.37 12.52
C TYR A 157 6.71 -5.49 12.95
N ARG A 158 6.52 -6.65 12.33
CA ARG A 158 7.47 -7.76 12.33
C ARG A 158 7.88 -8.07 10.91
N PHE A 159 9.16 -8.31 10.71
CA PHE A 159 9.73 -8.62 9.40
C PHE A 159 10.34 -10.02 9.42
N TYR A 160 9.94 -10.86 8.48
CA TYR A 160 10.43 -12.22 8.30
C TYR A 160 11.08 -12.33 6.91
N SER A 161 12.38 -12.59 6.90
CA SER A 161 13.13 -12.90 5.68
C SER A 161 13.07 -14.40 5.42
N ALA A 162 12.87 -14.79 4.16
CA ALA A 162 13.00 -16.18 3.73
C ALA A 162 14.44 -16.69 3.76
N GLY A 163 15.44 -15.81 3.91
CA GLY A 163 16.86 -16.17 4.02
C GLY A 163 17.30 -16.54 5.45
N GLY A 164 16.43 -16.42 6.45
CA GLY A 164 16.71 -16.75 7.86
C GLY A 164 16.60 -18.25 8.14
N GLY A 165 17.49 -19.02 7.52
CA GLY A 165 17.62 -20.47 7.69
C GLY A 165 19.07 -20.92 7.59
N VAL A 166 19.92 -20.41 8.49
CA VAL A 166 21.12 -21.10 9.03
C VAL A 166 21.28 -20.68 10.48
#